data_AF-A0A2T2Y8Y3-F1
#
_entry.id   AF-A0A2T2Y8Y3-F1
#
_cell.length_a   1.000
_cell.length_b   1.000
_cell.length_c   1.000
_cell.angle_alpha   90.00
_cell.angle_beta   90.00
_cell.angle_gamma   90.00
#
_symmetry.space_group_name_H-M   'P 1'
#
loop_
_entity.id
_entity.type
_entity.pdbx_description
1 polymer ?
#
loop_
_entity_poly.entity_id
_entity_poly.type
_entity_poly.pdbx_seq_one_letter_code
_entity_poly.pdbx_strand_id
1 'polypeptide(L)'
;MRKSTKVPRILKIHQIDGFKITCVFNTGEYKTIDFGKRLHNVSETDPKYALKDIHAFQQVVVNESHTLAWPNIKVKFRSFEKLGEMKEAPLDLDPVVLYDSGEDYEAPYKNKYGRLLREARKSAGLTQDQLAERSGTTKTYISKIENGRSGIELDTLEKIVSVGLGKELSISIGRTETERQEKTKRLGRSYSRTSSESKRWRGPKDIKDQKTGLTSSEEQKG
;
A
#
# COMPACT_ATOMS: atom_id res chain seq x y z
N MET A 1 -6.09 -19.76 -14.07
CA MET A 1 -6.74 -18.45 -14.29
C MET A 1 -6.84 -18.22 -15.78
N ARG A 2 -8.00 -17.80 -16.32
CA ARG A 2 -8.05 -17.31 -17.71
C ARG A 2 -7.28 -15.99 -17.74
N LYS A 3 -6.26 -15.88 -18.61
CA LYS A 3 -5.56 -14.61 -18.84
C LYS A 3 -6.60 -13.56 -19.24
N SER A 4 -6.53 -12.37 -18.64
CA SER A 4 -7.35 -11.22 -19.04
C SER A 4 -7.20 -10.98 -20.54
N THR A 5 -8.31 -10.83 -21.26
CA THR A 5 -8.31 -10.44 -22.69
C THR A 5 -8.01 -8.96 -22.90
N LYS A 6 -7.97 -8.17 -21.82
CA LYS A 6 -7.59 -6.75 -21.87
C LYS A 6 -6.06 -6.62 -21.86
N VAL A 7 -5.55 -5.81 -22.78
CA VAL A 7 -4.14 -5.43 -22.84
C VAL A 7 -3.70 -4.86 -21.47
N PRO A 8 -2.63 -5.39 -20.86
CA PRO A 8 -2.10 -4.90 -19.59
C PRO A 8 -1.75 -3.40 -19.66
N ARG A 9 -2.15 -2.65 -18.64
CA ARG A 9 -1.79 -1.22 -18.45
C ARG A 9 -1.36 -1.00 -17.01
N ILE A 10 -0.33 -0.19 -16.80
CA ILE A 10 0.15 0.14 -15.46
C ILE A 10 -0.76 1.24 -14.88
N LEU A 11 -1.42 0.94 -13.77
CA LEU A 11 -2.27 1.90 -13.06
C LEU A 11 -1.45 2.77 -12.10
N LYS A 12 -0.49 2.15 -11.40
CA LYS A 12 0.37 2.84 -10.44
C LYS A 12 1.61 2.01 -10.10
N ILE A 13 2.64 2.68 -9.62
CA ILE A 13 3.75 2.06 -8.89
C ILE A 13 3.28 1.80 -7.45
N HIS A 14 3.40 0.55 -7.01
CA HIS A 14 3.11 0.15 -5.63
C HIS A 14 4.30 0.43 -4.71
N GLN A 15 5.50 0.05 -5.15
CA GLN A 15 6.74 0.18 -4.40
C GLN A 15 7.94 0.21 -5.35
N ILE A 16 9.00 0.91 -4.93
CA ILE A 16 10.33 0.87 -5.53
C ILE A 16 11.30 0.38 -4.44
N ASP A 17 12.10 -0.64 -4.75
CA ASP A 17 13.11 -1.20 -3.85
C ASP A 17 14.40 -1.47 -4.62
N GLY A 18 15.37 -0.58 -4.48
CA GLY A 18 16.57 -0.58 -5.34
C GLY A 18 16.20 -0.49 -6.83
N PHE A 19 16.64 -1.48 -7.61
CA PHE A 19 16.29 -1.64 -9.04
C PHE A 19 15.04 -2.50 -9.28
N LYS A 20 14.21 -2.72 -8.27
CA LYS A 20 12.94 -3.45 -8.40
C LYS A 20 11.78 -2.47 -8.34
N ILE A 21 10.85 -2.61 -9.27
CA ILE A 21 9.60 -1.83 -9.29
C ILE A 21 8.44 -2.81 -9.23
N THR A 22 7.58 -2.65 -8.23
CA THR A 22 6.31 -3.37 -8.15
C THR A 22 5.21 -2.49 -8.71
N CYS A 23 4.53 -2.95 -9.75
CA CYS A 23 3.47 -2.23 -10.46
C CYS A 23 2.11 -2.89 -10.24
N VAL A 24 1.06 -2.07 -10.20
CA VAL A 24 -0.34 -2.52 -10.22
C VAL A 24 -0.89 -2.39 -11.63
N PHE A 25 -1.44 -3.48 -12.16
CA PHE A 25 -2.00 -3.50 -13.50
C PHE A 25 -3.52 -3.35 -13.49
N ASN A 26 -4.09 -2.92 -14.62
CA ASN A 26 -5.54 -2.85 -14.85
C ASN A 26 -6.26 -4.20 -14.73
N THR A 27 -5.52 -5.32 -14.76
CA THR A 27 -6.03 -6.67 -14.47
C THR A 27 -6.25 -6.91 -12.98
N GLY A 28 -5.78 -6.00 -12.11
CA GLY A 28 -5.77 -6.13 -10.66
C GLY A 28 -4.54 -6.88 -10.12
N GLU A 29 -3.71 -7.43 -11.01
CA GLU A 29 -2.48 -8.12 -10.64
C GLU A 29 -1.36 -7.15 -10.30
N TYR A 30 -0.49 -7.61 -9.41
CA TYR A 30 0.73 -6.90 -9.03
C TYR A 30 1.89 -7.69 -9.60
N LYS A 31 2.80 -7.01 -10.30
CA LYS A 31 4.03 -7.64 -10.81
C LYS A 31 5.24 -6.88 -10.30
N THR A 32 6.25 -7.61 -9.87
CA THR A 32 7.57 -7.07 -9.55
C THR A 32 8.48 -7.26 -10.75
N ILE A 33 9.05 -6.16 -11.23
CA ILE A 33 10.02 -6.14 -12.31
C ILE A 33 11.40 -5.87 -11.71
N ASP A 34 12.30 -6.84 -11.86
CA ASP A 34 13.71 -6.70 -11.48
C ASP A 34 14.53 -6.15 -12.65
N PHE A 35 14.90 -4.87 -12.56
CA PHE A 35 15.74 -4.20 -13.55
C PHE A 35 17.22 -4.48 -13.38
N GLY A 36 17.68 -4.90 -12.19
CA GLY A 36 19.08 -5.26 -11.98
C GLY A 36 19.51 -6.38 -12.92
N LYS A 37 18.65 -7.40 -13.06
CA LYS A 37 18.86 -8.49 -14.03
C LYS A 37 18.70 -8.07 -15.48
N ARG A 38 17.93 -7.03 -15.80
CA ARG A 38 17.69 -6.61 -17.20
C ARG A 38 18.74 -5.66 -17.73
N LEU A 39 19.33 -4.87 -16.84
CA LEU A 39 20.28 -3.82 -17.21
C LEU A 39 21.72 -4.35 -17.31
N HIS A 40 22.02 -5.56 -16.83
CA HIS A 40 23.40 -6.10 -16.79
C HIS A 40 24.12 -6.05 -18.14
N ASN A 41 23.46 -6.48 -19.23
CA ASN A 41 24.05 -6.53 -20.59
C ASN A 41 23.67 -5.36 -21.49
N VAL A 42 23.14 -4.27 -20.93
CA VAL A 42 22.78 -3.09 -21.73
C VAL A 42 24.04 -2.31 -22.07
N SER A 43 24.25 -2.09 -23.38
CA SER A 43 25.34 -1.30 -23.96
C SER A 43 25.21 0.18 -23.61
N GLU A 44 26.33 0.90 -23.51
CA GLU A 44 26.37 2.37 -23.30
C GLU A 44 25.64 3.16 -24.37
N THR A 45 25.49 2.59 -25.57
CA THR A 45 24.77 3.20 -26.69
C THR A 45 23.24 3.04 -26.58
N ASP A 46 22.75 2.13 -25.75
CA ASP A 46 21.31 1.95 -25.54
C ASP A 46 20.82 2.99 -24.51
N PRO A 47 19.75 3.75 -24.78
CA PRO A 47 19.18 4.70 -23.83
C PRO A 47 18.85 4.10 -22.45
N LYS A 48 18.57 2.79 -22.38
CA LYS A 48 18.35 2.07 -21.11
C LYS A 48 19.60 2.00 -20.23
N TYR A 49 20.80 2.27 -20.76
CA TYR A 49 22.01 2.32 -19.95
C TYR A 49 21.91 3.36 -18.82
N ALA A 50 21.24 4.48 -19.07
CA ALA A 50 21.01 5.53 -18.08
C ALA A 50 20.23 5.03 -16.84
N LEU A 51 19.49 3.93 -16.96
CA LEU A 51 18.79 3.30 -15.84
C LEU A 51 19.72 2.56 -14.86
N LYS A 52 21.02 2.40 -15.19
CA LYS A 52 22.02 1.85 -14.27
C LYS A 52 22.35 2.80 -13.12
N ASP A 53 22.11 4.10 -13.28
CA ASP A 53 22.19 5.05 -12.17
C ASP A 53 20.93 4.93 -11.30
N ILE A 54 21.11 4.57 -10.03
CA ILE A 54 20.01 4.41 -9.08
C ILE A 54 19.25 5.72 -8.85
N HIS A 55 19.93 6.87 -8.86
CA HIS A 55 19.30 8.18 -8.66
C HIS A 55 18.45 8.57 -9.86
N ALA A 56 18.91 8.29 -11.07
CA ALA A 56 18.11 8.43 -12.27
C ALA A 56 16.94 7.44 -12.27
N PHE A 57 17.17 6.18 -11.88
CA PHE A 57 16.18 5.11 -11.88
C PHE A 57 15.00 5.38 -10.93
N GLN A 58 15.26 5.89 -9.73
CA GLN A 58 14.22 6.14 -8.73
C GLN A 58 13.25 7.26 -9.08
N GLN A 59 13.53 8.05 -10.12
CA GLN A 59 12.65 9.10 -10.64
C GLN A 59 11.58 8.58 -11.60
N VAL A 60 11.40 7.26 -11.68
CA VAL A 60 10.37 6.60 -12.47
C VAL A 60 8.96 7.08 -12.06
N VAL A 61 8.12 7.29 -13.07
CA VAL A 61 6.70 7.61 -12.91
C VAL A 61 5.84 6.72 -13.80
N VAL A 62 4.55 6.64 -13.51
CA VAL A 62 3.56 6.17 -14.48
C VAL A 62 3.04 7.40 -15.22
N ASN A 63 3.22 7.45 -16.54
CA ASN A 63 2.74 8.57 -17.35
C ASN A 63 1.27 8.41 -17.77
N GLU A 64 0.75 9.38 -18.52
CA GLU A 64 -0.62 9.38 -19.04
C GLU A 64 -0.92 8.21 -19.98
N SER A 65 0.11 7.68 -20.66
CA SER A 65 0.04 6.50 -21.52
C SER A 65 0.05 5.18 -20.74
N HIS A 66 0.03 5.22 -19.40
CA HIS A 66 0.09 4.05 -18.51
C HIS A 66 1.37 3.22 -18.66
N THR A 67 2.49 3.85 -19.05
CA THR A 67 3.81 3.22 -19.17
C THR A 67 4.71 3.66 -18.01
N LEU A 68 5.75 2.86 -17.70
CA LEU A 68 6.81 3.35 -16.81
C LEU A 68 7.68 4.29 -17.60
N ALA A 69 7.82 5.53 -17.14
CA ALA A 69 8.60 6.56 -17.80
C ALA A 69 9.61 7.17 -16.83
N TRP A 70 10.74 7.62 -17.37
CA TRP A 70 11.79 8.34 -16.67
C TRP A 70 11.91 9.75 -17.24
N PRO A 71 11.20 10.76 -16.66
CA PRO A 71 11.17 12.12 -17.19
C PRO A 71 12.54 12.77 -17.31
N ASN A 72 13.48 12.36 -16.46
CA ASN A 72 14.87 12.79 -16.38
C ASN A 72 15.79 12.13 -17.43
N ILE A 73 15.34 11.09 -18.12
CA ILE A 73 16.10 10.41 -19.18
C ILE A 73 15.42 10.70 -20.50
N LYS A 74 16.08 11.42 -21.40
CA LYS A 74 15.53 11.79 -22.69
C LYS A 74 16.09 10.93 -23.81
N VAL A 75 15.21 10.50 -24.71
CA VAL A 75 15.55 9.69 -25.88
C VAL A 75 15.18 10.46 -27.14
N LYS A 76 16.12 10.54 -28.08
CA LYS A 76 15.91 11.16 -29.38
C LYS A 76 15.45 10.11 -30.38
N PHE A 77 14.40 10.42 -31.13
CA PHE A 77 13.86 9.56 -32.16
C PHE A 77 13.47 10.38 -33.39
N ARG A 78 13.39 9.71 -34.54
CA ARG A 78 12.96 10.36 -35.79
C ARG A 78 11.45 10.56 -35.75
N SER A 79 11.01 11.78 -36.03
CA SER A 79 9.60 12.14 -36.14
C SER A 79 8.91 11.38 -37.28
N PHE A 80 7.65 10.98 -37.08
CA PHE A 80 6.81 10.41 -38.13
C PHE A 80 6.07 11.49 -38.94
N GLU A 81 5.94 12.70 -38.39
CA GLU A 81 5.20 13.81 -39.02
C GLU A 81 6.02 14.50 -40.11
N LYS A 82 7.34 14.65 -39.89
CA LYS A 82 8.24 15.35 -40.80
C LYS A 82 9.54 14.59 -41.00
N LEU A 83 9.85 14.28 -42.26
CA LEU A 83 11.08 13.58 -42.63
C LEU A 83 12.32 14.40 -42.24
N GLY A 84 13.22 13.78 -41.48
CA GLY A 84 14.47 14.41 -41.02
C GLY A 84 14.34 15.21 -39.73
N GLU A 85 13.13 15.41 -39.21
CA GLU A 85 12.93 16.01 -37.89
C GLU A 85 13.25 14.99 -36.78
N MET A 86 14.02 15.42 -35.78
CA MET A 86 14.27 14.66 -34.57
C MET A 86 13.40 15.22 -33.45
N LYS A 87 12.65 14.34 -32.79
CA LYS A 87 11.91 14.65 -31.56
C LYS A 87 12.59 13.98 -30.36
N GLU A 88 12.28 14.50 -29.18
CA GLU A 88 12.80 14.00 -27.93
C GLU A 88 11.64 13.75 -26.96
N ALA A 89 11.67 12.60 -26.27
CA ALA A 89 10.68 12.24 -25.26
C ALA A 89 11.37 11.53 -24.08
N PRO A 90 10.73 11.49 -22.90
CA PRO A 90 11.18 10.63 -21.81
C PRO A 90 11.36 9.18 -22.26
N LEU A 91 12.37 8.49 -21.74
CA LEU A 91 12.48 7.04 -21.87
C LEU A 91 11.27 6.41 -21.19
N ASP A 92 10.54 5.57 -21.91
CA ASP A 92 9.45 4.78 -21.36
C ASP A 92 9.52 3.31 -21.77
N LEU A 93 8.78 2.48 -21.04
CA LEU A 93 8.79 1.03 -21.21
C LEU A 93 7.37 0.46 -21.27
N ASP A 94 7.14 -0.37 -22.28
CA ASP A 94 5.85 -0.94 -22.60
C ASP A 94 5.30 -1.85 -21.47
N PRO A 95 4.07 -1.58 -20.99
CA PRO A 95 3.38 -2.38 -19.97
C PRO A 95 3.27 -3.85 -20.28
N VAL A 96 3.07 -4.24 -21.53
CA VAL A 96 2.90 -5.64 -21.97
C VAL A 96 4.19 -6.41 -21.74
N VAL A 97 5.31 -5.83 -22.19
CA VAL A 97 6.64 -6.43 -22.01
C VAL A 97 6.91 -6.61 -20.52
N LEU A 98 6.65 -5.57 -19.72
CA LEU A 98 6.87 -5.60 -18.27
C LEU A 98 5.94 -6.59 -17.55
N TYR A 99 4.70 -6.73 -18.01
CA TYR A 99 3.71 -7.65 -17.45
C TYR A 99 4.10 -9.11 -17.67
N ASP A 100 4.47 -9.47 -18.90
CA ASP A 100 4.76 -10.86 -19.27
C ASP A 100 6.04 -11.38 -18.61
N SER A 101 6.99 -10.49 -18.38
CA SER A 101 8.30 -10.81 -17.81
C SER A 101 8.44 -10.47 -16.33
N GLY A 102 7.38 -9.94 -15.70
CA GLY A 102 7.33 -9.61 -14.28
C GLY A 102 6.99 -10.82 -13.42
N GLU A 103 7.61 -10.90 -12.24
CA GLU A 103 7.31 -11.91 -11.24
C GLU A 103 6.01 -11.55 -10.50
N ASP A 104 5.17 -12.54 -10.18
CA ASP A 104 3.94 -12.31 -9.42
C ASP A 104 4.26 -11.74 -8.03
N TYR A 105 3.63 -10.62 -7.69
CA TYR A 105 3.68 -10.05 -6.35
C TYR A 105 2.38 -10.35 -5.63
N GLU A 106 2.45 -11.14 -4.57
CA GLU A 106 1.32 -11.38 -3.68
C GLU A 106 1.10 -10.14 -2.82
N ALA A 107 0.21 -9.25 -3.28
CA ALA A 107 -0.13 -8.06 -2.53
C ALA A 107 -0.59 -8.44 -1.12
N PRO A 108 -0.24 -7.67 -0.07
CA PRO A 108 -0.53 -8.03 1.32
C PRO A 108 -2.03 -8.14 1.64
N TYR A 109 -2.89 -7.60 0.76
CA TYR A 109 -4.35 -7.69 0.83
C TYR A 109 -4.96 -8.83 -0.01
N LYS A 110 -4.18 -9.46 -0.91
CA LYS A 110 -4.61 -10.64 -1.64
C LYS A 110 -4.89 -11.75 -0.61
N ASN A 111 -6.09 -12.35 -0.72
CA ASN A 111 -6.60 -13.37 0.19
C ASN A 111 -6.90 -12.94 1.66
N LYS A 112 -7.12 -11.66 1.95
CA LYS A 112 -7.59 -11.28 3.31
C LYS A 112 -8.96 -11.89 3.63
N TYR A 113 -9.91 -11.83 2.71
CA TYR A 113 -11.26 -12.36 2.92
C TYR A 113 -11.30 -13.89 3.04
N GLY A 114 -10.49 -14.63 2.29
CA GLY A 114 -10.44 -16.10 2.38
C GLY A 114 -9.89 -16.57 3.74
N ARG A 115 -8.89 -15.88 4.29
CA ARG A 115 -8.41 -16.13 5.66
C ARG A 115 -9.48 -15.84 6.70
N LEU A 116 -10.15 -14.69 6.61
CA LEU A 116 -11.25 -14.32 7.52
C LEU A 116 -12.39 -15.35 7.46
N LEU A 117 -12.75 -15.81 6.25
CA LEU A 117 -13.77 -16.84 6.07
C LEU A 117 -13.35 -18.17 6.72
N ARG A 118 -12.09 -18.58 6.55
CA ARG A 118 -11.54 -19.79 7.18
C ARG A 118 -11.56 -19.71 8.70
N GLU A 119 -11.19 -18.56 9.25
CA GLU A 119 -11.23 -18.29 10.69
C GLU A 119 -12.67 -18.37 11.20
N ALA A 120 -13.60 -17.64 10.57
CA ALA A 120 -15.01 -17.67 10.96
C ALA A 120 -15.63 -19.08 10.88
N ARG A 121 -15.28 -19.87 9.85
CA ARG A 121 -15.68 -21.27 9.73
C ARG A 121 -15.15 -22.13 10.87
N LYS A 122 -13.85 -22.00 11.19
CA LYS A 122 -13.23 -22.74 12.29
C LYS A 122 -13.84 -22.36 13.63
N SER A 123 -14.10 -21.08 13.87
CA SER A 123 -14.78 -20.61 15.08
C SER A 123 -16.22 -21.12 15.20
N ALA A 124 -16.88 -21.41 14.08
CA ALA A 124 -18.18 -22.07 14.04
C ALA A 124 -18.10 -23.62 14.17
N GLY A 125 -16.90 -24.19 14.29
CA GLY A 125 -16.69 -25.64 14.41
C GLY A 125 -16.98 -26.44 13.13
N LEU A 126 -17.04 -25.77 11.97
CA LEU A 126 -17.45 -26.42 10.72
C LEU A 126 -16.26 -26.91 9.90
N THR A 127 -16.41 -28.04 9.21
CA THR A 127 -15.52 -28.46 8.12
C THR A 127 -15.81 -27.67 6.83
N GLN A 128 -14.90 -27.72 5.86
CA GLN A 128 -15.14 -27.09 4.55
C GLN A 128 -16.35 -27.72 3.83
N ASP A 129 -16.56 -29.04 3.98
CA ASP A 129 -17.71 -29.74 3.42
C ASP A 129 -19.02 -29.25 4.04
N GLN A 130 -19.07 -29.12 5.37
CA GLN A 130 -20.26 -28.66 6.08
C GLN A 130 -20.62 -27.21 5.74
N LEU A 131 -19.62 -26.32 5.63
CA LEU A 131 -19.88 -24.95 5.18
C LEU A 131 -20.39 -24.94 3.74
N ALA A 132 -19.81 -25.77 2.86
CA ALA A 132 -20.23 -25.86 1.47
C ALA A 132 -21.69 -26.34 1.36
N GLU A 133 -22.07 -27.36 2.11
CA GLU A 133 -23.43 -27.88 2.18
C GLU A 133 -24.43 -26.80 2.65
N ARG A 134 -24.13 -26.13 3.78
CA ARG A 134 -25.01 -25.07 4.32
C ARG A 134 -25.18 -23.88 3.39
N SER A 135 -24.14 -23.53 2.64
CA SER A 135 -24.18 -22.39 1.71
C SER A 135 -24.60 -22.76 0.28
N GLY A 136 -24.87 -24.04 0.01
CA GLY A 136 -25.26 -24.53 -1.31
C GLY A 136 -24.16 -24.34 -2.36
N THR A 137 -22.93 -24.69 -2.00
CA THR A 137 -21.76 -24.67 -2.90
C THR A 137 -20.93 -25.95 -2.73
N THR A 138 -19.74 -26.02 -3.33
CA THR A 138 -18.87 -27.20 -3.25
C THR A 138 -17.71 -27.00 -2.27
N LYS A 139 -17.26 -28.07 -1.62
CA LYS A 139 -16.03 -28.07 -0.80
C LYS A 139 -14.84 -27.51 -1.57
N THR A 140 -14.70 -27.92 -2.83
CA THR A 140 -13.64 -27.45 -3.73
C THR A 140 -13.69 -25.94 -3.90
N TYR A 141 -14.89 -25.35 -4.02
CA TYR A 141 -15.06 -23.90 -4.12
C TYR A 141 -14.69 -23.20 -2.81
N ILE A 142 -15.20 -23.67 -1.65
CA ILE A 142 -14.82 -23.14 -0.32
C ILE A 142 -13.30 -23.20 -0.13
N SER A 143 -12.67 -24.33 -0.44
CA SER A 143 -11.22 -24.50 -0.35
C SER A 143 -10.46 -23.54 -1.25
N LYS A 144 -10.93 -23.31 -2.48
CA LYS A 144 -10.32 -22.31 -3.38
C LYS A 144 -10.43 -20.90 -2.83
N ILE A 145 -11.56 -20.52 -2.24
CA ILE A 145 -11.77 -19.21 -1.63
C ILE A 145 -10.84 -19.04 -0.42
N GLU A 146 -10.84 -19.98 0.52
CA GLU A 146 -10.03 -19.90 1.75
C GLU A 146 -8.52 -19.83 1.47
N ASN A 147 -8.09 -20.44 0.36
CA ASN A 147 -6.70 -20.45 -0.08
C ASN A 147 -6.37 -19.34 -1.10
N GLY A 148 -7.30 -18.41 -1.39
CA GLY A 148 -7.06 -17.27 -2.29
C GLY A 148 -6.87 -17.65 -3.76
N ARG A 149 -7.29 -18.86 -4.15
CA ARG A 149 -7.16 -19.40 -5.51
C ARG A 149 -8.36 -19.09 -6.40
N SER A 150 -9.38 -18.42 -5.87
CA SER A 150 -10.54 -17.93 -6.63
C SER A 150 -10.98 -16.57 -6.10
N GLY A 151 -11.40 -15.70 -7.02
CA GLY A 151 -12.27 -14.58 -6.69
C GLY A 151 -13.64 -15.11 -6.23
N ILE A 152 -14.33 -14.30 -5.44
CA ILE A 152 -15.69 -14.54 -4.99
C ILE A 152 -16.52 -13.29 -5.28
N GLU A 153 -17.71 -13.47 -5.81
CA GLU A 153 -18.67 -12.38 -5.97
C GLU A 153 -19.25 -11.98 -4.62
N LEU A 154 -19.59 -10.71 -4.43
CA LEU A 154 -20.02 -10.22 -3.13
C LEU A 154 -21.28 -10.95 -2.64
N ASP A 155 -22.27 -11.12 -3.50
CA ASP A 155 -23.53 -11.83 -3.18
C ASP A 155 -23.27 -13.28 -2.77
N THR A 156 -22.29 -13.94 -3.40
CA THR A 156 -21.88 -15.30 -3.03
C THR A 156 -21.22 -15.32 -1.66
N LEU A 157 -20.34 -14.35 -1.37
CA LEU A 157 -19.72 -14.22 -0.05
C LEU A 157 -20.77 -13.96 1.03
N GLU A 158 -21.71 -13.06 0.76
CA GLU A 158 -22.82 -12.74 1.64
C GLU A 158 -23.68 -13.97 1.93
N LYS A 159 -24.02 -14.77 0.92
CA LYS A 159 -24.73 -16.05 1.10
C LYS A 159 -23.96 -17.03 1.97
N ILE A 160 -22.65 -17.18 1.75
CA ILE A 160 -21.80 -18.07 2.57
C ILE A 160 -21.76 -17.60 4.03
N VAL A 161 -21.68 -16.29 4.26
CA VAL A 161 -21.61 -15.72 5.62
C VAL A 161 -22.96 -15.76 6.32
N SER A 162 -24.02 -15.31 5.66
CA SER A 162 -25.39 -15.26 6.23
C SER A 162 -26.00 -16.64 6.38
N VAL A 163 -26.10 -17.41 5.30
CA VAL A 163 -26.75 -18.72 5.30
C VAL A 163 -25.81 -19.82 5.80
N GLY A 164 -24.55 -19.80 5.38
CA GLY A 164 -23.58 -20.85 5.73
C GLY A 164 -23.08 -20.76 7.17
N LEU A 165 -22.73 -19.56 7.63
CA LEU A 165 -22.17 -19.31 8.96
C LEU A 165 -23.17 -18.74 9.97
N GLY A 166 -24.34 -18.26 9.54
CA GLY A 166 -25.29 -17.57 10.43
C GLY A 166 -24.74 -16.25 10.96
N LYS A 167 -23.97 -15.52 10.15
CA LYS A 167 -23.30 -14.26 10.53
C LYS A 167 -23.67 -13.11 9.60
N GLU A 168 -23.37 -11.90 10.01
CA GLU A 168 -23.55 -10.69 9.19
C GLU A 168 -22.24 -10.27 8.52
N LEU A 169 -22.29 -9.93 7.24
CA LEU A 169 -21.14 -9.39 6.51
C LEU A 169 -21.18 -7.86 6.58
N SER A 170 -20.21 -7.25 7.27
CA SER A 170 -20.03 -5.80 7.30
C SER A 170 -18.82 -5.39 6.47
N ILE A 171 -19.01 -4.44 5.54
CA ILE A 171 -17.95 -3.89 4.69
C ILE A 171 -17.78 -2.41 5.02
N SER A 172 -16.55 -2.02 5.31
CA SER A 172 -16.19 -0.60 5.51
C SER A 172 -14.95 -0.26 4.70
N ILE A 173 -14.91 0.97 4.19
CA ILE A 173 -13.75 1.51 3.47
C ILE A 173 -13.01 2.42 4.43
N GLY A 174 -11.80 2.01 4.81
CA GLY A 174 -10.91 2.76 5.70
C GLY A 174 -9.80 3.50 4.95
N ARG A 175 -9.13 4.40 5.67
CA ARG A 175 -7.92 5.10 5.19
C ARG A 175 -6.71 4.17 5.09
N THR A 176 -5.78 4.50 4.20
CA THR A 176 -4.55 3.70 4.00
C THR A 176 -3.59 3.81 5.19
N GLU A 177 -2.71 2.83 5.35
CA GLU A 177 -1.71 2.82 6.44
C GLU A 177 -0.73 4.01 6.32
N THR A 178 -0.42 4.40 5.08
CA THR A 178 0.37 5.60 4.76
C THR A 178 -0.29 6.87 5.30
N GLU A 179 -1.60 7.03 5.09
CA GLU A 179 -2.37 8.18 5.62
C GLU A 179 -2.44 8.18 7.16
N ARG A 180 -2.46 7.01 7.79
CA ARG A 180 -2.46 6.88 9.26
C ARG A 180 -1.13 7.34 9.87
N GLN A 181 -0.01 6.95 9.25
CA GLN A 181 1.34 7.30 9.72
C GLN A 181 1.69 8.79 9.51
N GLU A 182 1.18 9.41 8.44
CA GLU A 182 1.34 10.85 8.24
C GLU A 182 0.57 11.68 9.25
N LYS A 183 -0.62 11.23 9.66
CA LYS A 183 -1.42 11.92 10.69
C LYS A 183 -0.76 11.82 12.07
N THR A 184 -0.21 10.67 12.46
CA THR A 184 0.53 10.54 13.73
C THR A 184 1.80 11.40 13.73
N LYS A 185 2.51 11.50 12.61
CA LYS A 185 3.64 12.45 12.45
C LYS A 185 3.20 13.91 12.54
N ARG A 186 2.05 14.29 11.96
CA ARG A 186 1.49 15.65 12.04
C ARG A 186 1.00 16.00 13.46
N LEU A 187 0.34 15.07 14.14
CA LEU A 187 -0.07 15.25 15.55
C LEU A 187 1.15 15.37 16.48
N GLY A 188 2.18 14.54 16.29
CA GLY A 188 3.42 14.61 17.08
C GLY A 188 4.20 15.92 16.90
N ARG A 189 4.20 16.50 15.68
CA ARG A 189 4.79 17.83 15.41
C ARG A 189 3.99 19.01 15.94
N SER A 190 2.67 18.83 16.15
CA SER A 190 1.82 19.88 16.72
C SER A 190 2.02 19.97 18.24
N TYR A 191 2.24 18.83 18.91
CA TYR A 191 2.50 18.77 20.35
C TYR A 191 3.90 19.30 20.75
N SER A 192 4.90 19.20 19.86
CA SER A 192 6.23 19.78 20.12
C SER A 192 6.28 21.31 19.95
N ARG A 193 5.36 21.91 19.20
CA ARG A 193 5.25 23.38 19.06
C ARG A 193 4.59 24.05 20.27
N THR A 194 3.57 23.43 20.86
CA THR A 194 2.91 23.96 22.07
C THR A 194 3.75 23.80 23.35
N SER A 195 4.67 22.83 23.38
CA SER A 195 5.64 22.68 24.48
C SER A 195 6.78 23.71 24.45
N SER A 196 7.09 24.32 23.30
CA SER A 196 8.06 25.42 23.23
C SER A 196 7.51 26.79 23.65
N GLU A 197 6.19 27.01 23.61
CA GLU A 197 5.57 28.27 24.06
C GLU A 197 5.25 28.28 25.56
N SER A 198 5.10 27.12 26.19
CA SER A 198 4.81 26.98 27.63
C SER A 198 6.05 27.16 28.53
N LYS A 199 7.26 27.31 27.97
CA LYS A 199 8.48 27.67 28.72
C LYS A 199 8.69 29.18 28.92
N ARG A 200 7.75 30.02 28.48
CA ARG A 200 7.82 31.49 28.64
C ARG A 200 6.82 32.03 29.66
N TRP A 201 6.53 31.30 30.73
CA TRP A 201 5.82 31.84 31.90
C TRP A 201 6.85 32.25 32.97
N ARG A 202 7.12 33.55 33.11
CA ARG A 202 7.78 34.09 34.30
C ARG A 202 6.68 34.36 35.32
N GLY A 203 6.59 33.51 36.35
CA GLY A 203 5.64 33.71 37.45
C GLY A 203 5.88 35.04 38.19
N PRO A 204 4.90 35.52 38.98
CA PRO A 204 4.99 36.81 39.65
C PRO A 204 6.14 36.81 40.65
N LYS A 205 7.08 37.73 40.49
CA LYS A 205 7.94 38.18 41.59
C LYS A 205 7.05 39.04 42.47
N ASP A 206 6.82 38.61 43.71
CA ASP A 206 6.71 39.45 44.90
C ASP A 206 6.05 38.64 46.03
N ILE A 207 6.88 38.08 46.92
CA ILE A 207 6.46 37.74 48.27
C ILE A 207 7.53 38.32 49.19
N LYS A 208 7.23 39.49 49.75
CA LYS A 208 7.98 40.09 50.86
C LYS A 208 7.50 39.47 52.16
N ASP A 209 8.49 39.21 53.02
CA ASP A 209 8.39 38.84 54.42
C ASP A 209 7.35 39.67 55.20
N GLN A 210 6.57 39.00 56.04
CA GLN A 210 6.29 39.47 57.40
C GLN A 210 6.21 38.29 58.38
N LYS A 211 7.15 38.31 59.34
CA LYS A 211 7.08 37.61 60.62
C LYS A 211 5.97 38.20 61.48
N THR A 212 5.30 37.35 62.26
CA THR A 212 4.77 37.53 63.65
C THR A 212 3.74 36.39 63.84
N GLY A 213 3.65 35.65 64.95
CA GLY A 213 4.33 35.65 66.22
C GLY A 213 4.02 34.33 66.96
N LEU A 214 4.77 34.09 68.02
CA LEU A 214 4.59 33.04 69.03
C LEU A 214 3.15 32.98 69.56
N THR A 215 2.63 31.78 69.83
CA THR A 215 2.33 31.30 71.20
C THR A 215 2.10 29.79 71.23
N SER A 216 2.71 29.20 72.25
CA SER A 216 2.60 27.84 72.76
C SER A 216 1.35 27.61 73.63
N SER A 217 0.76 26.42 73.53
CA SER A 217 0.00 25.70 74.59
C SER A 217 -0.36 24.31 74.01
N GLU A 218 0.30 23.23 74.41
CA GLU A 218 -0.02 22.37 75.56
C GLU A 218 -1.37 21.64 75.48
N GLU A 219 -1.26 20.31 75.54
CA GLU A 219 -2.15 19.27 76.09
C GLU A 219 -3.67 19.52 76.20
N GLN A 220 -4.49 18.57 75.74
CA GLN A 220 -5.07 17.54 76.62
C GLN A 220 -5.99 16.54 75.89
N LYS A 221 -6.03 15.36 76.49
CA LYS A 221 -6.80 14.13 76.24
C LYS A 221 -8.29 14.33 75.99
N GLY A 222 -8.86 13.38 75.25
CA GLY A 222 -10.28 13.04 75.18
C GLY A 222 -10.51 11.89 74.22
#